data_AF-A0A7Y6PV16-F1
#
_entry.id   AF-A0A7Y6PV16-F1
#
_cell.length_a   1.000
_cell.length_b   1.000
_cell.length_c   1.000
_cell.angle_alpha   90.00
_cell.angle_beta   90.00
_cell.angle_gamma   90.00
#
_symmetry.space_group_name_H-M   'P 1'
#
loop_
_entity.id
_entity.type
_entity.pdbx_description
1 polymer ?
#
loop_
_entity_poly.entity_id
_entity_poly.type
_entity_poly.pdbx_seq_one_letter_code
_entity_poly.pdbx_strand_id
1 'polypeptide(L)'
;MSELTSRLREILAALAASDPGFKRFGAAQHRYELAPPLTDDEVAAFDAPLPEDFLDYVTRLSAGGVGPYYGLLRADRATAFVVAAPAGVTAWKRALPIAHLGCGYAAVMPLDGPASGQIWIDARQLGLVAPIRPSFTAFYLDWIDRVAHSQWLDPFVPPGRCPITTALSGYLGVVEQQLGIAAGSLDGQPLREALSQLWPGAIEATADGTLALFEPGDRVDPCVACARALQGLAEQHGLRGDVVAAGIPPLPAR
;
A
#
# COMPACT_ATOMS: atom_id res chain seq x y z
N MET A 1 29.07 -7.25 -7.09
CA MET A 1 27.94 -6.39 -6.64
C MET A 1 28.03 -5.08 -7.40
N SER A 2 26.97 -4.61 -8.06
CA SER A 2 27.02 -3.35 -8.82
C SER A 2 27.07 -2.16 -7.85
N GLU A 3 27.67 -1.04 -8.28
CA GLU A 3 27.77 0.20 -7.50
C GLU A 3 26.38 0.70 -7.04
N LEU A 4 25.37 0.54 -7.89
CA LEU A 4 23.98 0.89 -7.59
C LEU A 4 23.40 0.06 -6.44
N THR A 5 23.62 -1.27 -6.43
CA THR A 5 23.15 -2.15 -5.34
C THR A 5 23.76 -1.75 -4.01
N SER A 6 25.07 -1.47 -3.97
CA SER A 6 25.75 -1.01 -2.76
C SER A 6 25.17 0.31 -2.26
N ARG A 7 24.99 1.28 -3.15
CA ARG A 7 24.43 2.59 -2.82
C ARG A 7 23.00 2.49 -2.30
N LEU A 8 22.16 1.64 -2.88
CA LEU A 8 20.80 1.41 -2.38
C LEU A 8 20.81 0.83 -0.97
N ARG A 9 21.70 -0.13 -0.66
CA ARG A 9 21.83 -0.67 0.70
C ARG A 9 22.21 0.40 1.72
N GLU A 10 23.14 1.29 1.38
CA GLU A 10 23.55 2.40 2.23
C GLU A 10 22.40 3.38 2.49
N ILE A 11 21.64 3.73 1.44
CA ILE A 11 20.46 4.60 1.56
C ILE A 11 19.41 3.95 2.48
N LEU A 12 19.11 2.66 2.29
CA LEU A 12 18.13 1.95 3.11
C LEU A 12 18.56 1.86 4.58
N ALA A 13 19.86 1.63 4.83
CA ALA A 13 20.41 1.63 6.19
C ALA A 13 20.28 3.02 6.85
N ALA A 14 20.54 4.10 6.11
CA ALA A 14 20.35 5.46 6.61
C ALA A 14 18.87 5.77 6.88
N LEU A 15 17.97 5.32 6.01
CA LEU A 15 16.52 5.45 6.21
C LEU A 15 16.09 4.73 7.50
N ALA A 16 16.54 3.50 7.71
CA ALA A 16 16.26 2.74 8.93
C ALA A 16 16.80 3.44 10.19
N ALA A 17 18.04 3.92 10.16
CA ALA A 17 18.65 4.62 11.29
C ALA A 17 17.92 5.92 11.66
N SER A 18 17.33 6.60 10.68
CA SER A 18 16.55 7.82 10.89
C SER A 18 15.10 7.59 11.34
N ASP A 19 14.63 6.34 11.38
CA ASP A 19 13.25 5.99 11.79
C ASP A 19 13.21 4.77 12.73
N PRO A 20 13.82 4.86 13.94
CA PRO A 20 13.90 3.74 14.88
C PRO A 20 12.54 3.31 15.46
N GLY A 21 11.52 4.15 15.31
CA GLY A 21 10.15 3.88 15.75
C GLY A 21 9.21 3.42 14.64
N PHE A 22 9.72 3.21 13.41
CA PHE A 22 8.93 2.82 12.24
C PHE A 22 7.70 3.71 12.00
N LYS A 23 7.87 5.03 12.14
CA LYS A 23 6.80 6.03 12.06
C LYS A 23 6.46 6.40 10.63
N ARG A 24 7.35 6.17 9.66
CA ARG A 24 7.02 6.42 8.26
C ARG A 24 5.97 5.42 7.79
N PHE A 25 5.09 5.85 6.88
CA PHE A 25 4.00 5.02 6.38
C PHE A 25 4.53 3.68 5.85
N GLY A 26 4.01 2.58 6.39
CA GLY A 26 4.37 1.20 6.03
C GLY A 26 5.68 0.66 6.63
N ALA A 27 6.47 1.51 7.31
CA ALA A 27 7.75 1.10 7.90
C ALA A 27 7.58 0.05 9.01
N ALA A 28 6.45 0.07 9.73
CA ALA A 28 6.18 -0.93 10.78
C ALA A 28 6.04 -2.36 10.22
N GLN A 29 5.65 -2.48 8.95
CA GLN A 29 5.43 -3.75 8.27
C GLN A 29 6.72 -4.27 7.65
N HIS A 30 7.38 -3.46 6.82
CA HIS A 30 8.58 -3.91 6.11
C HIS A 30 9.88 -3.72 6.91
N ARG A 31 9.87 -2.91 7.99
CA ARG A 31 10.96 -2.72 8.97
C ARG A 31 12.33 -2.34 8.40
N TYR A 32 12.32 -1.79 7.19
CA TYR A 32 13.51 -1.56 6.36
C TYR A 32 14.36 -2.82 6.07
N GLU A 33 13.75 -4.02 6.16
CA GLU A 33 14.43 -5.31 5.99
C GLU A 33 14.40 -5.77 4.52
N LEU A 34 15.57 -6.07 3.95
CA LEU A 34 15.69 -6.72 2.65
C LEU A 34 15.53 -8.24 2.81
N ALA A 35 14.80 -8.85 1.89
CA ALA A 35 14.78 -10.30 1.77
C ALA A 35 16.06 -10.81 1.08
N PRO A 36 16.43 -12.09 1.26
CA PRO A 36 17.47 -12.71 0.44
C PRO A 36 17.14 -12.57 -1.06
N PRO A 37 18.10 -12.18 -1.92
CA PRO A 37 17.91 -12.16 -3.37
C PRO A 37 17.60 -13.56 -3.92
N LEU A 38 16.93 -13.60 -5.07
CA LEU A 38 16.65 -14.84 -5.79
C LEU A 38 17.89 -15.37 -6.50
N THR A 39 17.97 -16.69 -6.57
CA THR A 39 18.93 -17.44 -7.38
C THR A 39 18.46 -17.57 -8.83
N ASP A 40 19.39 -17.89 -9.73
CA ASP A 40 19.07 -18.11 -11.15
C ASP A 40 18.06 -19.24 -11.34
N ASP A 41 18.12 -20.29 -10.51
CA ASP A 41 17.17 -21.42 -10.55
C ASP A 41 15.76 -21.01 -10.12
N GLU A 42 15.65 -20.17 -9.08
CA GLU A 42 14.35 -19.63 -8.64
C GLU A 42 13.73 -18.73 -9.71
N VAL A 43 14.54 -17.91 -10.39
CA VAL A 43 14.08 -17.08 -11.52
C VAL A 43 13.66 -17.95 -12.71
N ALA A 44 14.43 -18.99 -13.03
CA ALA A 44 14.13 -19.88 -14.15
C ALA A 44 12.83 -20.67 -13.97
N ALA A 45 12.34 -20.80 -12.74
CA ALA A 45 11.07 -21.43 -12.42
C ALA A 45 9.83 -20.57 -12.72
N PHE A 46 10.01 -19.31 -13.14
CA PHE A 46 8.88 -18.41 -13.40
C PHE A 46 8.23 -18.70 -14.75
N ASP A 47 6.89 -18.73 -14.78
CA ASP A 47 6.09 -19.01 -16.00
C ASP A 47 6.15 -17.90 -17.06
N ALA A 48 6.77 -16.76 -16.73
CA ALA A 48 6.96 -15.64 -17.64
C ALA A 48 8.25 -14.88 -17.27
N PRO A 49 8.95 -14.32 -18.26
CA PRO A 49 10.09 -13.46 -17.99
C PRO A 49 9.66 -12.24 -17.19
N LEU A 50 10.47 -11.85 -16.21
CA LEU A 50 10.31 -10.59 -15.51
C LEU A 50 10.86 -9.42 -16.36
N PRO A 51 10.29 -8.22 -16.22
CA PRO A 51 10.90 -6.99 -16.71
C PRO A 51 12.35 -6.85 -16.20
N GLU A 52 13.25 -6.36 -17.06
CA GLU A 52 14.70 -6.37 -16.83
C GLU A 52 15.12 -5.66 -15.54
N ASP A 53 14.56 -4.48 -15.25
CA ASP A 53 14.93 -3.70 -14.07
C ASP A 53 14.45 -4.34 -12.76
N PHE A 54 13.30 -5.02 -12.78
CA PHE A 54 12.82 -5.82 -11.65
C PHE A 54 13.64 -7.10 -11.48
N LEU A 55 14.00 -7.77 -12.59
CA LEU A 55 14.85 -8.96 -12.56
C LEU A 55 16.22 -8.66 -11.93
N ASP A 56 16.84 -7.55 -12.31
CA ASP A 56 18.11 -7.09 -11.73
C ASP A 56 17.97 -6.82 -10.22
N TYR A 57 16.88 -6.16 -9.81
CA TYR A 57 16.59 -5.92 -8.40
C TYR A 57 16.46 -7.21 -7.59
N VAL A 58 15.64 -8.18 -8.07
CA VAL A 58 15.33 -9.39 -7.29
C VAL A 58 16.51 -10.34 -7.18
N THR A 59 17.41 -10.35 -8.17
CA THR A 59 18.60 -11.21 -8.18
C THR A 59 19.81 -10.57 -7.48
N ARG A 60 19.94 -9.24 -7.51
CA ARG A 60 21.14 -8.56 -6.96
C ARG A 60 20.93 -7.90 -5.62
N LEU A 61 19.73 -7.37 -5.35
CA LEU A 61 19.47 -6.59 -4.14
C LEU A 61 18.57 -7.34 -3.16
N SER A 62 17.37 -7.72 -3.56
CA SER A 62 16.39 -8.38 -2.68
C SER A 62 15.20 -8.94 -3.43
N ALA A 63 14.72 -10.13 -3.07
CA ALA A 63 13.49 -10.70 -3.63
C ALA A 63 12.21 -9.94 -3.23
N GLY A 64 12.24 -9.08 -2.20
CA GLY A 64 11.09 -8.34 -1.66
C GLY A 64 11.44 -7.59 -0.35
N GLY A 65 10.46 -7.35 0.52
CA GLY A 65 10.68 -6.70 1.82
C GLY A 65 10.58 -5.18 1.74
N VAL A 66 11.62 -4.47 2.18
CA VAL A 66 11.64 -3.00 2.23
C VAL A 66 11.30 -2.38 0.88
N GLY A 67 10.37 -1.43 0.89
CA GLY A 67 9.95 -0.75 -0.31
C GLY A 67 8.66 0.05 -0.15
N PRO A 68 8.09 0.49 -1.28
CA PRO A 68 6.89 1.32 -1.31
C PRO A 68 5.73 0.78 -0.48
N TYR A 69 5.01 1.69 0.18
CA TYR A 69 3.82 1.39 0.99
C TYR A 69 4.13 0.33 2.06
N TYR A 70 3.41 -0.79 2.10
CA TYR A 70 3.60 -1.85 3.08
C TYR A 70 4.80 -2.78 2.80
N GLY A 71 5.62 -2.44 1.79
CA GLY A 71 6.76 -3.23 1.34
C GLY A 71 6.48 -4.00 0.06
N LEU A 72 7.56 -4.47 -0.56
CA LEU A 72 7.53 -5.33 -1.72
C LEU A 72 7.21 -6.77 -1.32
N LEU A 73 6.31 -7.39 -2.06
CA LEU A 73 6.06 -8.81 -1.99
C LEU A 73 7.29 -9.57 -2.51
N ARG A 74 7.58 -10.72 -1.89
CA ARG A 74 8.60 -11.63 -2.41
C ARG A 74 8.22 -12.12 -3.80
N ALA A 75 9.06 -11.88 -4.80
CA ALA A 75 8.75 -12.20 -6.19
C ALA A 75 8.45 -13.70 -6.41
N ASP A 76 9.22 -14.59 -5.79
CA ASP A 76 9.01 -16.05 -5.82
C ASP A 76 7.67 -16.51 -5.23
N ARG A 77 7.06 -15.70 -4.36
CA ARG A 77 5.74 -15.98 -3.77
C ARG A 77 4.63 -15.32 -4.54
N ALA A 78 4.86 -14.09 -5.01
CA ALA A 78 3.88 -13.29 -5.74
C ALA A 78 3.51 -13.87 -7.10
N THR A 79 4.37 -14.68 -7.72
CA THR A 79 4.10 -15.34 -9.00
C THR A 79 2.88 -16.27 -8.95
N ALA A 80 2.60 -16.89 -7.80
CA ALA A 80 1.39 -17.69 -7.57
C ALA A 80 0.09 -16.86 -7.58
N PHE A 81 0.21 -15.53 -7.55
CA PHE A 81 -0.89 -14.58 -7.45
C PHE A 81 -0.95 -13.62 -8.64
N VAL A 82 -0.35 -13.99 -9.79
CA VAL A 82 -0.47 -13.22 -11.03
C VAL A 82 -1.95 -12.98 -11.36
N VAL A 83 -2.29 -11.72 -11.57
CA VAL A 83 -3.66 -11.29 -11.80
C VAL A 83 -3.94 -11.12 -13.29
N ALA A 84 -5.14 -11.51 -13.69
CA ALA A 84 -5.65 -11.16 -15.01
C ALA A 84 -6.09 -9.69 -15.05
N ALA A 85 -5.90 -9.06 -16.22
CA ALA A 85 -6.43 -7.75 -16.50
C ALA A 85 -7.96 -7.74 -16.37
N PRO A 86 -8.55 -6.79 -15.63
CA PRO A 86 -10.00 -6.68 -15.54
C PRO A 86 -10.59 -6.14 -16.85
N ALA A 87 -11.92 -6.27 -16.98
CA ALA A 87 -12.63 -5.76 -18.15
C ALA A 87 -12.32 -4.28 -18.41
N GLY A 88 -12.04 -3.94 -19.67
CA GLY A 88 -11.68 -2.58 -20.09
C GLY A 88 -10.17 -2.28 -20.07
N VAL A 89 -9.35 -3.10 -19.41
CA VAL A 89 -7.89 -2.98 -19.47
C VAL A 89 -7.35 -3.84 -20.60
N THR A 90 -6.82 -3.20 -21.65
CA THR A 90 -6.28 -3.89 -22.85
C THR A 90 -4.78 -3.74 -23.02
N ALA A 91 -4.13 -2.92 -22.19
CA ALA A 91 -2.70 -2.63 -22.28
C ALA A 91 -1.82 -3.81 -21.82
N TRP A 92 -2.40 -4.78 -21.12
CA TRP A 92 -1.79 -6.00 -20.62
C TRP A 92 -2.87 -7.03 -20.35
N LYS A 93 -2.50 -8.31 -20.23
CA LYS A 93 -3.38 -9.43 -19.89
C LYS A 93 -3.05 -10.00 -18.52
N ARG A 94 -1.77 -10.00 -18.14
CA ARG A 94 -1.28 -10.52 -16.86
C ARG A 94 -0.39 -9.50 -16.16
N ALA A 95 -0.53 -9.40 -14.84
CA ALA A 95 0.34 -8.56 -14.02
C ALA A 95 0.74 -9.28 -12.73
N LEU A 96 1.99 -9.11 -12.33
CA LEU A 96 2.52 -9.59 -11.06
C LEU A 96 2.18 -8.59 -9.95
N PRO A 97 1.49 -8.97 -8.86
CA PRO A 97 1.37 -8.08 -7.72
C PRO A 97 2.74 -7.92 -7.04
N ILE A 98 3.19 -6.67 -6.85
CA ILE A 98 4.51 -6.38 -6.27
C ILE A 98 4.45 -5.69 -4.92
N ALA A 99 3.33 -5.05 -4.54
CA ALA A 99 3.14 -4.47 -3.22
C ALA A 99 1.65 -4.36 -2.86
N HIS A 100 1.32 -4.54 -1.59
CA HIS A 100 0.01 -4.13 -1.07
C HIS A 100 0.02 -2.64 -0.72
N LEU A 101 -1.00 -1.90 -1.15
CA LEU A 101 -1.09 -0.44 -0.96
C LEU A 101 -2.08 -0.04 0.14
N GLY A 102 -2.64 -1.00 0.88
CA GLY A 102 -3.75 -0.80 1.82
C GLY A 102 -5.13 -0.89 1.18
N CYS A 103 -6.18 -1.04 1.98
CA CYS A 103 -7.59 -1.11 1.58
C CYS A 103 -7.90 -2.17 0.49
N GLY A 104 -7.10 -3.23 0.45
CA GLY A 104 -7.18 -4.28 -0.58
C GLY A 104 -6.65 -3.87 -1.96
N TYR A 105 -5.98 -2.72 -2.09
CA TYR A 105 -5.34 -2.30 -3.34
C TYR A 105 -3.94 -2.90 -3.48
N ALA A 106 -3.44 -2.97 -4.70
CA ALA A 106 -2.08 -3.39 -4.98
C ALA A 106 -1.38 -2.52 -6.04
N ALA A 107 -0.06 -2.46 -5.94
CA ALA A 107 0.76 -2.17 -7.11
C ALA A 107 0.96 -3.48 -7.86
N VAL A 108 0.65 -3.48 -9.15
CA VAL A 108 0.84 -4.61 -10.06
C VAL A 108 1.77 -4.19 -11.19
N MET A 109 2.59 -5.13 -11.64
CA MET A 109 3.54 -4.95 -12.72
C MET A 109 3.13 -5.83 -13.90
N PRO A 110 2.60 -5.25 -14.99
CA PRO A 110 2.30 -6.01 -16.19
C PRO A 110 3.50 -6.82 -16.70
N LEU A 111 3.23 -8.07 -17.08
CA LEU A 111 4.22 -9.03 -17.59
C LEU A 111 4.14 -9.20 -19.11
N ASP A 112 3.12 -8.63 -19.74
CA ASP A 112 2.86 -8.73 -21.17
C ASP A 112 2.16 -7.48 -21.70
N GLY A 113 2.08 -7.39 -23.03
CA GLY A 113 1.48 -6.26 -23.72
C GLY A 113 2.35 -4.99 -23.71
N PRO A 114 1.86 -3.89 -24.31
CA PRO A 114 2.59 -2.63 -24.41
C PRO A 114 2.89 -1.96 -23.06
N ALA A 115 2.22 -2.35 -21.97
CA ALA A 115 2.47 -1.84 -20.63
C ALA A 115 3.47 -2.68 -19.82
N SER A 116 4.05 -3.74 -20.39
CA SER A 116 5.00 -4.61 -19.71
C SER A 116 6.13 -3.81 -19.05
N GLY A 117 6.41 -4.09 -17.78
CA GLY A 117 7.43 -3.39 -16.98
C GLY A 117 7.01 -2.08 -16.33
N GLN A 118 5.87 -1.49 -16.71
CA GLN A 118 5.30 -0.36 -15.97
C GLN A 118 4.79 -0.81 -14.60
N ILE A 119 4.52 0.14 -13.70
CA ILE A 119 3.82 -0.13 -12.45
C ILE A 119 2.44 0.51 -12.52
N TRP A 120 1.42 -0.28 -12.16
CA TRP A 120 0.02 0.10 -12.18
C TRP A 120 -0.56 -0.02 -10.77
N ILE A 121 -1.51 0.84 -10.43
CA ILE A 121 -2.41 0.56 -9.30
C ILE A 121 -3.52 -0.36 -9.79
N ASP A 122 -3.80 -1.41 -9.01
CA ASP A 122 -5.01 -2.21 -9.11
C ASP A 122 -5.87 -1.95 -7.86
N ALA A 123 -6.87 -1.09 -8.04
CA ALA A 123 -7.94 -0.79 -7.10
C ALA A 123 -9.28 -1.05 -7.80
N ARG A 124 -9.40 -2.21 -8.47
CA ARG A 124 -10.56 -2.62 -9.26
C ARG A 124 -11.89 -2.59 -8.50
N GLN A 125 -11.87 -2.79 -7.18
CA GLN A 125 -13.04 -2.64 -6.31
C GLN A 125 -13.62 -1.21 -6.32
N LEU A 126 -12.81 -0.21 -6.71
CA LEU A 126 -13.23 1.17 -6.94
C LEU A 126 -13.35 1.54 -8.43
N GLY A 127 -13.25 0.54 -9.32
CA GLY A 127 -13.19 0.74 -10.76
C GLY A 127 -11.94 1.49 -11.22
N LEU A 128 -10.82 1.40 -10.50
CA LEU A 128 -9.58 2.11 -10.81
C LEU A 128 -8.45 1.11 -11.08
N VAL A 129 -8.02 1.02 -12.34
CA VAL A 129 -6.80 0.33 -12.74
C VAL A 129 -6.05 1.20 -13.74
N ALA A 130 -4.88 1.72 -13.35
CA ALA A 130 -4.18 2.77 -14.10
C ALA A 130 -2.67 2.73 -13.88
N PRO A 131 -1.86 3.20 -14.86
CA PRO A 131 -0.42 3.31 -14.69
C PRO A 131 -0.08 4.38 -13.63
N ILE A 132 0.87 4.07 -12.76
CA ILE A 132 1.37 4.98 -11.72
C ILE A 132 2.84 5.34 -11.89
N ARG A 133 3.66 4.44 -12.45
CA ARG A 133 5.08 4.69 -12.74
C ARG A 133 5.51 3.96 -14.03
N PRO A 134 6.49 4.50 -14.78
CA PRO A 134 6.91 3.94 -16.05
C PRO A 134 7.77 2.67 -15.92
N SER A 135 8.37 2.42 -14.75
CA SER A 135 9.19 1.24 -14.49
C SER A 135 9.25 0.91 -13.00
N PHE A 136 9.73 -0.29 -12.65
CA PHE A 136 9.98 -0.66 -11.26
C PHE A 136 11.03 0.25 -10.60
N THR A 137 12.12 0.55 -11.31
CA THR A 137 13.16 1.46 -10.80
C THR A 137 12.59 2.85 -10.50
N ALA A 138 11.75 3.39 -11.39
CA ALA A 138 11.10 4.68 -11.16
C ALA A 138 10.18 4.65 -9.93
N PHE A 139 9.49 3.54 -9.69
CA PHE A 139 8.64 3.34 -8.53
C PHE A 139 9.44 3.26 -7.22
N TYR A 140 10.53 2.50 -7.22
CA TYR A 140 11.35 2.30 -6.03
C TYR A 140 12.13 3.57 -5.65
N LEU A 141 12.72 4.26 -6.62
CA LEU A 141 13.49 5.49 -6.38
C LEU A 141 12.60 6.67 -5.95
N ASP A 142 11.40 6.82 -6.53
CA ASP A 142 10.44 7.83 -6.09
C ASP A 142 9.99 7.61 -4.64
N TRP A 143 9.78 6.35 -4.24
CA TRP A 143 9.50 6.02 -2.84
C TRP A 143 10.65 6.44 -1.92
N ILE A 144 11.90 6.07 -2.26
CA ILE A 144 13.10 6.47 -1.50
C ILE A 144 13.16 7.99 -1.34
N ASP A 145 13.00 8.72 -2.44
CA ASP A 145 13.08 10.19 -2.44
C ASP A 145 12.03 10.79 -1.50
N ARG A 146 10.78 10.33 -1.58
CA ARG A 146 9.69 10.81 -0.72
C ARG A 146 9.94 10.53 0.75
N VAL A 147 10.31 9.30 1.10
CA VAL A 147 10.53 8.94 2.51
C VAL A 147 11.77 9.62 3.09
N ALA A 148 12.81 9.83 2.28
CA ALA A 148 14.01 10.59 2.68
C ALA A 148 13.67 12.05 2.99
N HIS A 149 12.71 12.63 2.27
CA HIS A 149 12.23 14.01 2.49
C HIS A 149 11.00 14.09 3.40
N SER A 150 10.67 13.01 4.14
CA SER A 150 9.51 12.93 5.05
C SER A 150 8.18 13.31 4.38
N GLN A 151 8.05 12.99 3.09
CA GLN A 151 6.84 13.22 2.31
C GLN A 151 5.92 12.01 2.36
N TRP A 152 4.62 12.28 2.28
CA TRP A 152 3.61 11.25 2.06
C TRP A 152 3.73 10.66 0.66
N LEU A 153 3.44 9.35 0.55
CA LEU A 153 3.30 8.68 -0.73
C LEU A 153 2.02 9.13 -1.44
N ASP A 154 1.96 8.93 -2.75
CA ASP A 154 0.83 9.39 -3.57
C ASP A 154 -0.48 8.68 -3.17
N PRO A 155 -1.54 9.43 -2.81
CA PRO A 155 -2.87 8.86 -2.68
C PRO A 155 -3.45 8.64 -4.07
N PHE A 156 -3.30 7.43 -4.62
CA PHE A 156 -3.83 7.11 -5.95
C PHE A 156 -5.37 7.10 -6.01
N VAL A 157 -6.03 6.86 -4.87
CA VAL A 157 -7.50 6.85 -4.78
C VAL A 157 -8.00 8.28 -4.58
N PRO A 158 -8.88 8.79 -5.47
CA PRO A 158 -9.46 10.12 -5.32
C PRO A 158 -10.29 10.27 -4.04
N PRO A 159 -10.37 11.49 -3.48
CA PRO A 159 -11.29 11.80 -2.39
C PRO A 159 -12.73 11.39 -2.70
N GLY A 160 -13.47 10.95 -1.69
CA GLY A 160 -14.87 10.51 -1.83
C GLY A 160 -15.04 9.09 -2.38
N ARG A 161 -13.96 8.41 -2.79
CA ARG A 161 -13.99 6.99 -3.17
C ARG A 161 -13.45 6.02 -2.10
N CYS A 162 -12.79 6.50 -1.03
CA CYS A 162 -12.34 5.63 0.08
C CYS A 162 -13.54 5.28 1.00
N PRO A 163 -13.90 3.99 1.14
CA PRO A 163 -15.03 3.58 1.99
C PRO A 163 -14.89 4.00 3.45
N ILE A 164 -13.68 3.93 4.02
CA ILE A 164 -13.40 4.34 5.41
C ILE A 164 -13.75 5.81 5.63
N THR A 165 -13.24 6.70 4.77
CA THR A 165 -13.50 8.15 4.90
C THR A 165 -14.97 8.47 4.69
N THR A 166 -15.67 7.74 3.82
CA THR A 166 -17.11 7.90 3.60
C THR A 166 -17.92 7.46 4.83
N ALA A 167 -17.60 6.30 5.41
CA ALA A 167 -18.27 5.80 6.60
C ALA A 167 -18.06 6.75 7.81
N LEU A 168 -16.83 7.22 8.00
CA LEU A 168 -16.51 8.19 9.05
C LEU A 168 -17.23 9.52 8.83
N SER A 169 -17.26 10.03 7.60
CA SER A 169 -18.02 11.25 7.28
C SER A 169 -19.52 11.09 7.55
N GLY A 170 -20.09 9.91 7.27
CA GLY A 170 -21.48 9.60 7.60
C GLY A 170 -21.74 9.57 9.10
N TYR A 171 -20.85 8.94 9.87
CA TYR A 171 -20.92 8.95 11.34
C TYR A 171 -20.88 10.38 11.91
N LEU A 172 -19.93 11.20 11.48
CA LEU A 172 -19.81 12.57 11.95
C LEU A 172 -21.03 13.42 11.53
N GLY A 173 -21.59 13.18 10.34
CA GLY A 173 -22.83 13.84 9.90
C GLY A 173 -24.04 13.49 10.77
N VAL A 174 -24.14 12.26 11.28
CA VAL A 174 -25.19 11.89 12.25
C VAL A 174 -25.00 12.64 13.56
N VAL A 175 -23.77 12.80 14.03
CA VAL A 175 -23.46 13.59 15.23
C VAL A 175 -23.84 15.05 15.04
N GLU A 176 -23.52 15.64 13.89
CA GLU A 176 -23.90 17.02 13.55
C GLU A 176 -25.42 17.23 13.60
N GLN A 177 -26.18 16.30 13.05
CA GLN A 177 -27.64 16.32 13.09
C GLN A 177 -28.17 16.22 14.53
N GLN A 178 -27.57 15.38 15.37
CA GLN A 178 -27.96 15.23 16.77
C GLN A 178 -27.68 16.50 17.60
N LEU A 179 -26.58 17.19 17.30
CA LEU A 179 -26.21 18.44 17.95
C LEU A 179 -26.96 19.66 17.37
N GLY A 180 -27.67 19.50 16.26
CA GLY A 180 -28.37 20.59 15.58
C GLY A 180 -27.43 21.63 14.97
N ILE A 181 -26.21 21.22 14.57
CA ILE A 181 -25.21 22.09 13.95
C ILE A 181 -25.16 21.92 12.44
N ALA A 182 -24.47 22.83 11.75
CA ALA A 182 -24.35 22.78 10.30
C ALA A 182 -23.51 21.57 9.84
N ALA A 183 -23.86 21.01 8.67
CA ALA A 183 -23.09 19.91 8.10
C ALA A 183 -21.65 20.35 7.81
N GLY A 184 -20.68 19.53 8.21
CA GLY A 184 -19.24 19.82 8.09
C GLY A 184 -18.71 20.85 9.08
N SER A 185 -19.48 21.25 10.10
CA SER A 185 -19.05 22.21 11.12
C SER A 185 -18.64 21.57 12.45
N LEU A 186 -18.61 20.23 12.56
CA LEU A 186 -18.18 19.55 13.78
C LEU A 186 -16.67 19.74 14.01
N ASP A 187 -16.30 20.39 15.11
CA ASP A 187 -14.91 20.65 15.47
C ASP A 187 -14.66 20.52 16.98
N GLY A 188 -13.44 20.86 17.41
CA GLY A 188 -13.12 21.10 18.81
C GLY A 188 -13.46 19.95 19.76
N GLN A 189 -14.10 20.28 20.88
CA GLN A 189 -14.51 19.31 21.89
C GLN A 189 -15.64 18.37 21.42
N PRO A 190 -16.70 18.85 20.75
CA PRO A 190 -17.73 17.96 20.18
C PRO A 190 -17.17 16.88 19.25
N LEU A 191 -16.20 17.22 18.39
CA LEU A 191 -15.53 16.25 17.54
C LEU A 191 -14.74 15.22 18.37
N ARG A 192 -13.97 15.67 19.37
CA ARG A 192 -13.23 14.76 20.27
C ARG A 192 -14.16 13.80 21.01
N GLU A 193 -15.29 14.31 21.49
CA GLU A 193 -16.31 13.53 22.17
C GLU A 193 -16.90 12.48 21.23
N ALA A 194 -17.27 12.85 20.00
CA ALA A 194 -17.72 11.90 18.98
C ALA A 194 -16.69 10.79 18.73
N LEU A 195 -15.44 11.15 18.41
CA LEU A 195 -14.39 10.16 18.14
C LEU A 195 -14.13 9.25 19.35
N SER A 196 -14.30 9.73 20.57
CA SER A 196 -14.14 8.93 21.79
C SER A 196 -15.20 7.83 21.96
N GLN A 197 -16.38 7.97 21.34
CA GLN A 197 -17.45 6.98 21.40
C GLN A 197 -17.21 5.77 20.47
N LEU A 198 -16.28 5.87 19.52
CA LEU A 198 -15.91 4.73 18.69
C LEU A 198 -15.28 3.65 19.57
N TRP A 199 -15.69 2.40 19.42
CA TRP A 199 -15.12 1.27 20.17
C TRP A 199 -13.82 0.76 19.50
N PRO A 200 -12.99 -0.04 20.19
CA PRO A 200 -11.79 -0.63 19.59
C PRO A 200 -12.13 -1.44 18.33
N GLY A 201 -11.43 -1.19 17.23
CA GLY A 201 -11.66 -1.82 15.93
C GLY A 201 -12.90 -1.32 15.18
N ALA A 202 -13.56 -0.24 15.61
CA ALA A 202 -14.73 0.31 14.90
C ALA A 202 -14.42 0.78 13.48
N ILE A 203 -13.16 1.12 13.18
CA ILE A 203 -12.70 1.45 11.83
C ILE A 203 -11.92 0.26 11.29
N GLU A 204 -12.54 -0.46 10.36
CA GLU A 204 -11.90 -1.56 9.65
C GLU A 204 -12.14 -1.47 8.14
N ALA A 205 -11.21 -2.04 7.38
CA ALA A 205 -11.42 -2.37 5.98
C ALA A 205 -11.17 -3.86 5.80
N THR A 206 -11.96 -4.47 4.94
CA THR A 206 -11.85 -5.88 4.60
C THR A 206 -11.68 -6.06 3.10
N ALA A 207 -10.98 -7.11 2.71
CA ALA A 207 -10.88 -7.51 1.32
C ALA A 207 -12.23 -8.05 0.83
N ASP A 208 -12.68 -7.60 -0.33
CA ASP A 208 -13.92 -8.06 -0.97
C ASP A 208 -13.72 -9.32 -1.83
N GLY A 209 -12.47 -9.79 -1.95
CA GLY A 209 -12.09 -10.95 -2.76
C GLY A 209 -11.88 -10.66 -4.25
N THR A 210 -12.01 -9.41 -4.70
CA THR A 210 -11.83 -9.06 -6.13
C THR A 210 -10.39 -9.17 -6.60
N LEU A 211 -9.44 -8.98 -5.68
CA LEU A 211 -8.01 -9.15 -5.89
C LEU A 211 -7.52 -10.29 -5.00
N ALA A 212 -6.96 -11.33 -5.60
CA ALA A 212 -6.53 -12.56 -4.92
C ALA A 212 -5.26 -12.40 -4.06
N LEU A 213 -5.06 -11.23 -3.42
CA LEU A 213 -3.98 -11.02 -2.45
C LEU A 213 -4.42 -11.28 -1.01
N PHE A 214 -5.72 -11.41 -0.79
CA PHE A 214 -6.35 -11.63 0.50
C PHE A 214 -7.55 -12.55 0.31
N GLU A 215 -7.91 -13.31 1.33
CA GLU A 215 -9.18 -14.01 1.37
C GLU A 215 -10.33 -13.01 1.56
N PRO A 216 -11.53 -13.27 1.00
CA PRO A 216 -12.70 -12.45 1.27
C PRO A 216 -12.97 -12.34 2.78
N GLY A 217 -13.10 -11.12 3.29
CA GLY A 217 -13.31 -10.83 4.71
C GLY A 217 -12.02 -10.67 5.53
N ASP A 218 -10.84 -10.95 4.96
CA ASP A 218 -9.58 -10.63 5.62
C ASP A 218 -9.49 -9.13 5.90
N ARG A 219 -9.03 -8.77 7.10
CA ARG A 219 -8.75 -7.38 7.44
C ARG A 219 -7.53 -6.89 6.67
N VAL A 220 -7.63 -5.70 6.10
CA VAL A 220 -6.57 -5.04 5.33
C VAL A 220 -6.17 -3.73 5.99
N ASP A 221 -4.88 -3.41 5.95
CA ASP A 221 -4.40 -2.14 6.50
C ASP A 221 -4.91 -0.94 5.69
N PRO A 222 -5.04 0.27 6.27
CA PRO A 222 -5.53 1.44 5.52
C PRO A 222 -4.58 1.91 4.41
N CYS A 223 -5.09 2.26 3.23
CA CYS A 223 -4.22 2.88 2.21
C CYS A 223 -3.70 4.25 2.66
N VAL A 224 -2.66 4.77 1.99
CA VAL A 224 -1.99 6.03 2.36
C VAL A 224 -2.97 7.21 2.55
N ALA A 225 -4.03 7.27 1.75
CA ALA A 225 -5.05 8.32 1.85
C ALA A 225 -5.83 8.21 3.17
N CYS A 226 -6.34 7.00 3.48
CA CYS A 226 -7.14 6.79 4.68
C CYS A 226 -6.23 6.82 5.93
N ALA A 227 -4.98 6.33 5.85
CA ALA A 227 -3.99 6.46 6.93
C ALA A 227 -3.63 7.92 7.25
N ARG A 228 -3.42 8.76 6.23
CA ARG A 228 -3.17 10.19 6.42
C ARG A 228 -4.33 10.91 7.11
N ALA A 229 -5.57 10.58 6.74
CA ALA A 229 -6.76 11.13 7.38
C ALA A 229 -6.87 10.70 8.85
N LEU A 230 -6.69 9.40 9.12
CA LEU A 230 -6.76 8.85 10.48
C LEU A 230 -5.65 9.40 11.38
N GLN A 231 -4.42 9.56 10.86
CA GLN A 231 -3.32 10.18 11.59
C GLN A 231 -3.64 11.65 11.93
N GLY A 232 -4.20 12.41 10.99
CA GLY A 232 -4.65 13.79 11.27
C GLY A 232 -5.67 13.85 12.40
N LEU A 233 -6.66 12.94 12.41
CA LEU A 233 -7.64 12.84 13.49
C LEU A 233 -7.02 12.42 14.82
N ALA A 234 -6.04 11.52 14.80
CA ALA A 234 -5.31 11.11 16.01
C ALA A 234 -4.52 12.28 16.60
N GLU A 235 -3.74 12.97 15.78
CA GLU A 235 -2.85 14.05 16.21
C GLU A 235 -3.60 15.32 16.62
N GLN A 236 -4.68 15.68 15.92
CA GLN A 236 -5.39 16.94 16.13
C GLN A 236 -6.64 16.80 17.02
N HIS A 237 -7.25 15.61 17.02
CA HIS A 237 -8.55 15.37 17.66
C HIS A 237 -8.57 14.11 18.54
N GLY A 238 -7.42 13.54 18.86
CA GLY A 238 -7.32 12.47 19.86
C GLY A 238 -8.03 11.17 19.49
N LEU A 239 -8.20 10.87 18.19
CA LEU A 239 -8.62 9.54 17.76
C LEU A 239 -7.66 8.50 18.33
N ARG A 240 -8.19 7.55 19.09
CA ARG A 240 -7.37 6.51 19.73
C ARG A 240 -6.90 5.50 18.68
N GLY A 241 -5.66 5.02 18.83
CA GLY A 241 -5.07 4.05 17.90
C GLY A 241 -5.79 2.69 17.90
N ASP A 242 -6.42 2.31 19.01
CA ASP A 242 -7.15 1.05 19.14
C ASP A 242 -8.49 1.02 18.36
N VAL A 243 -8.98 2.18 17.92
CA VAL A 243 -10.19 2.30 17.11
C VAL A 243 -9.99 1.76 15.69
N VAL A 244 -8.76 1.81 15.17
CA VAL A 244 -8.43 1.30 13.84
C VAL A 244 -7.99 -0.15 13.95
N ALA A 245 -8.77 -1.06 13.35
CA ALA A 245 -8.42 -2.46 13.32
C ALA A 245 -7.18 -2.70 12.46
N ALA A 246 -6.23 -3.48 12.97
CA ALA A 246 -5.05 -3.86 12.22
C ALA A 246 -5.41 -4.83 11.08
N GLY A 247 -4.77 -4.61 9.92
CA GLY A 247 -4.77 -5.57 8.83
C GLY A 247 -3.96 -6.81 9.19
N ILE A 248 -4.09 -7.83 8.36
CA ILE A 248 -3.19 -8.99 8.36
C ILE A 248 -2.32 -8.96 7.10
N PRO A 249 -1.17 -9.66 7.07
CA PRO A 249 -0.35 -9.73 5.87
C PRO A 249 -1.13 -10.31 4.66
N PRO A 250 -0.81 -9.90 3.43
CA PRO A 250 -1.38 -10.49 2.23
C PRO A 250 -0.91 -11.95 2.07
N LEU A 251 -1.66 -12.77 1.33
CA LEU A 251 -1.39 -14.20 1.11
C LEU A 251 0.06 -14.53 0.68
N PRO A 252 0.74 -13.77 -0.21
CA PRO A 252 2.14 -14.03 -0.56
C PRO A 252 3.13 -13.80 0.59
N ALA A 253 2.70 -13.18 1.69
CA ALA A 253 3.49 -12.86 2.88
C ALA A 253 3.03 -13.63 4.13
N ARG A 254 2.19 -14.66 3.99
CA ARG A 254 1.76 -15.56 5.07
C ARG A 254 2.59 -16.84 5.12
#